data_AF-A7GVB7-F1
#
_entry.id   AF-A7GVB7-F1
#
_cell.length_a   1.000
_cell.length_b   1.000
_cell.length_c   1.000
_cell.angle_alpha   90.00
_cell.angle_beta   90.00
_cell.angle_gamma   90.00
#
_symmetry.space_group_name_H-M   'P 1'
#
loop_
_entity.id
_entity.type
_entity.pdbx_description
1 polymer ?
#
loop_
_entity_poly.entity_id
_entity_poly.type
_entity_poly.pdbx_seq_one_letter_code
_entity_poly.pdbx_strand_id
1 'polypeptide(L)'
;MEIVYQTLEKWKVRLGGTIYSEAMLYSDQGFHYTHSEYQKRVREMGLRQSMSRRGNCLDNTPMESFFGHMKDECNDKCCQTFQSRQEVINEYMQDYHYDRYQ
;
A
#
# COMPACT_ATOMS: atom_id res chain seq x y z
N MET A 1 -6.61 -9.92 -8.94
CA MET A 1 -7.36 -8.64 -9.08
C MET A 1 -8.17 -8.29 -7.83
N GLU A 2 -8.90 -9.22 -7.22
CA GLU A 2 -9.80 -8.93 -6.08
C GLU A 2 -9.12 -8.16 -4.93
N ILE A 3 -7.94 -8.58 -4.51
CA ILE A 3 -7.20 -7.95 -3.39
C ILE A 3 -6.95 -6.45 -3.60
N VAL A 4 -6.57 -6.04 -4.81
CA VAL A 4 -6.31 -4.62 -5.12
C VAL A 4 -7.60 -3.82 -5.23
N TYR A 5 -8.70 -4.44 -5.67
CA TYR A 5 -10.01 -3.79 -5.69
C TYR A 5 -10.57 -3.58 -4.28
N GLN A 6 -10.48 -4.59 -3.41
CA GLN A 6 -10.85 -4.46 -2.01
C GLN A 6 -10.04 -3.36 -1.31
N THR A 7 -8.76 -3.21 -1.67
CA THR A 7 -7.90 -2.14 -1.14
C THR A 7 -8.39 -0.75 -1.57
N LEU A 8 -8.75 -0.57 -2.85
CA LEU A 8 -9.31 0.70 -3.34
C LEU A 8 -10.63 1.05 -2.63
N GLU A 9 -11.51 0.07 -2.40
CA GLU A 9 -12.77 0.32 -1.69
C GLU A 9 -12.54 0.72 -0.22
N LYS A 10 -11.64 0.03 0.49
CA LYS A 10 -11.23 0.44 1.85
C LYS A 10 -10.67 1.86 1.86
N TRP A 11 -9.88 2.22 0.85
CA TRP A 11 -9.28 3.53 0.75
C TRP A 11 -10.31 4.64 0.48
N LYS A 12 -11.27 4.41 -0.42
CA LYS A 12 -12.41 5.32 -0.65
C LYS A 12 -13.15 5.63 0.65
N VAL A 13 -13.47 4.60 1.43
CA VAL A 13 -14.15 4.74 2.72
C VAL A 13 -13.31 5.60 3.67
N ARG A 14 -12.00 5.34 3.78
CA ARG A 14 -11.12 6.05 4.69
C ARG A 14 -10.86 7.52 4.31
N LEU A 15 -10.85 7.83 3.01
CA LEU A 15 -10.69 9.19 2.51
C LEU A 15 -11.97 10.04 2.69
N GLY A 16 -13.13 9.42 2.96
CA GLY A 16 -14.37 10.14 3.23
C GLY A 16 -14.80 11.08 2.09
N GLY A 17 -14.43 10.76 0.84
CA GLY A 17 -14.69 11.60 -0.33
C GLY A 17 -13.74 12.80 -0.52
N THR A 18 -12.75 12.98 0.35
CA THR A 18 -11.75 14.05 0.21
C THR A 18 -10.55 13.52 -0.58
N ILE A 19 -10.50 13.86 -1.86
CA ILE A 19 -9.35 13.57 -2.73
C ILE A 19 -8.88 14.88 -3.34
N TYR A 20 -7.64 15.25 -3.02
CA TYR A 20 -7.01 16.43 -3.59
C TYR A 20 -6.70 16.17 -5.08
N SER A 21 -6.97 17.16 -5.94
CA SER A 21 -6.70 17.04 -7.38
C SER A 21 -5.23 16.81 -7.73
N GLU A 22 -4.33 17.21 -6.84
CA GLU A 22 -2.87 17.01 -6.93
C GLU A 22 -2.42 15.63 -6.43
N ALA A 23 -3.31 14.84 -5.81
CA ALA A 23 -2.95 13.56 -5.22
C ALA A 23 -2.55 12.55 -6.30
N MET A 24 -1.40 11.91 -6.09
CA MET A 24 -0.88 10.87 -6.95
C MET A 24 -0.84 9.53 -6.24
N LEU A 25 -1.24 8.48 -6.95
CA LEU A 25 -1.02 7.09 -6.55
C LEU A 25 0.23 6.59 -7.26
N TYR A 26 1.26 6.29 -6.50
CA TYR A 26 2.47 5.65 -7.00
C TYR A 26 2.32 4.13 -6.91
N SER A 27 2.60 3.43 -8.00
CA SER A 27 2.64 1.97 -8.02
C SER A 27 3.76 1.45 -8.92
N ASP A 28 4.20 0.22 -8.69
CA ASP A 28 5.04 -0.49 -9.65
C ASP A 28 4.26 -0.88 -10.93
N GLN A 29 4.96 -1.48 -11.89
CA GLN A 29 4.38 -2.00 -13.13
C GLN A 29 3.87 -3.46 -13.02
N GLY A 30 3.47 -3.88 -11.82
CA GLY A 30 2.91 -5.20 -11.57
C GLY A 30 1.62 -5.44 -12.36
N PHE A 31 1.32 -6.71 -12.61
CA PHE A 31 0.14 -7.13 -13.37
C PHE A 31 -1.17 -6.49 -12.86
N HIS A 32 -1.33 -6.40 -11.54
CA HIS A 32 -2.51 -5.82 -10.92
C HIS A 32 -2.69 -4.32 -11.26
N TYR A 33 -1.62 -3.54 -11.18
CA TYR A 33 -1.68 -2.08 -11.30
C TYR A 33 -1.64 -1.61 -12.76
N THR A 34 -1.18 -2.46 -13.67
CA THR A 34 -1.20 -2.23 -15.13
C THR A 34 -2.53 -2.64 -15.77
N HIS A 35 -3.38 -3.38 -15.06
CA HIS A 35 -4.67 -3.84 -15.57
C HIS A 35 -5.63 -2.66 -15.81
N SER A 36 -6.27 -2.62 -16.99
CA SER A 36 -7.12 -1.50 -17.43
C SER A 36 -8.24 -1.16 -16.45
N GLU A 37 -8.92 -2.17 -15.91
CA GLU A 37 -9.99 -2.00 -14.92
C GLU A 37 -9.48 -1.39 -13.60
N TYR A 38 -8.27 -1.72 -13.15
CA TYR A 38 -7.68 -1.09 -11.97
C TYR A 38 -7.44 0.41 -12.22
N GLN A 39 -6.82 0.73 -13.36
CA GLN A 39 -6.54 2.12 -13.74
C GLN A 39 -7.82 2.93 -13.91
N LYS A 40 -8.88 2.32 -14.45
CA LYS A 40 -10.21 2.94 -14.57
C LYS A 40 -10.75 3.32 -13.19
N ARG A 41 -10.73 2.40 -12.22
CA ARG A 41 -11.20 2.65 -10.85
C ARG A 41 -10.41 3.75 -10.15
N VAL A 42 -9.08 3.78 -10.31
CA VAL A 42 -8.23 4.84 -9.75
C VAL A 42 -8.58 6.21 -10.34
N ARG A 43 -8.83 6.28 -11.66
CA ARG A 43 -9.29 7.52 -12.32
C ARG A 43 -10.68 7.96 -11.85
N GLU A 44 -11.60 7.02 -11.64
CA GLU A 44 -12.94 7.31 -11.11
C GLU A 44 -12.91 7.82 -9.67
N MET A 45 -11.86 7.49 -8.91
CA MET A 45 -11.59 8.09 -7.60
C MET A 45 -11.01 9.51 -7.71
N GLY A 46 -10.72 10.03 -8.92
CA GLY A 46 -10.10 11.35 -9.09
C GLY A 46 -8.59 11.37 -8.84
N LEU A 47 -7.93 10.21 -8.80
CA LEU A 47 -6.50 10.08 -8.56
C LEU A 47 -5.71 9.92 -9.87
N ARG A 48 -4.50 10.49 -9.89
CA ARG A 48 -3.54 10.28 -10.98
C ARG A 48 -2.58 9.17 -10.59
N GLN A 49 -2.53 8.09 -11.38
CA GLN A 49 -1.56 7.02 -11.15
C GLN A 49 -0.24 7.34 -11.85
N SER A 50 0.88 7.23 -11.13
CA SER A 50 2.23 7.22 -11.66
C SER A 50 2.82 5.81 -11.55
N MET A 51 3.42 5.35 -12.64
CA MET A 51 4.24 4.14 -12.66
C MET A 51 5.58 4.51 -13.28
N SER A 52 6.64 4.54 -12.47
CA SER A 52 7.99 4.80 -12.94
C SER A 52 8.42 3.77 -14.01
N ARG A 53 9.44 4.13 -14.80
CA ARG A 53 10.02 3.20 -15.79
C ARG A 53 10.63 2.00 -15.07
N ARG A 54 10.60 0.82 -15.71
CA ARG A 54 11.32 -0.36 -15.22
C ARG A 54 12.80 -0.03 -15.01
N GLY A 55 13.33 -0.40 -13.85
CA GLY A 55 14.70 -0.07 -13.45
C GLY A 55 14.88 1.33 -12.83
N ASN A 56 13.80 2.11 -12.70
CA ASN A 56 13.78 3.36 -11.95
C ASN A 56 12.82 3.22 -10.76
N CYS A 57 13.37 2.94 -9.58
CA CYS A 57 12.57 2.58 -8.41
C CYS A 57 12.03 3.79 -7.63
N LEU A 58 12.31 5.04 -8.03
CA LEU A 58 12.00 6.24 -7.22
C LEU A 58 10.57 6.27 -6.65
N ASP A 59 9.58 5.86 -7.44
CA ASP A 59 8.17 5.83 -7.05
C ASP A 59 7.84 4.71 -6.03
N ASN A 60 8.59 3.61 -6.05
CA ASN A 60 8.36 2.43 -5.21
C ASN A 60 9.38 2.30 -4.05
N THR A 61 10.51 3.00 -4.10
CA THR A 61 11.59 2.92 -3.10
C THR A 61 11.08 3.14 -1.67
N PRO A 62 10.20 4.11 -1.38
CA PRO A 62 9.67 4.29 -0.03
C PRO A 62 8.90 3.06 0.47
N MET A 63 8.10 2.44 -0.41
CA MET A 63 7.34 1.24 -0.08
C MET A 63 8.25 0.02 0.08
N GLU A 64 9.27 -0.14 -0.77
CA GLU A 64 10.27 -1.20 -0.64
C GLU A 64 11.04 -1.10 0.68
N SER A 65 11.47 0.11 1.04
CA SER A 65 12.14 0.39 2.30
C SER A 65 11.23 0.06 3.49
N PHE A 66 9.99 0.55 3.47
CA PHE A 66 8.99 0.23 4.50
C PHE A 66 8.82 -1.27 4.70
N PHE A 67 8.61 -2.03 3.61
CA PHE A 67 8.43 -3.48 3.70
C PHE A 67 9.71 -4.22 4.07
N GLY A 68 10.89 -3.68 3.76
CA GLY A 68 12.18 -4.19 4.24
C GLY A 68 12.26 -4.11 5.76
N HIS A 69 12.10 -2.89 6.30
CA HIS A 69 12.08 -2.66 7.75
C HIS A 69 11.02 -3.50 8.46
N MET A 70 9.80 -3.54 7.94
CA MET A 70 8.73 -4.36 8.52
C MET A 70 9.11 -5.84 8.61
N LYS A 71 9.79 -6.40 7.60
CA LYS A 71 10.18 -7.82 7.64
C LYS A 71 11.34 -8.10 8.59
N ASP A 72 12.26 -7.14 8.74
CA ASP A 72 13.40 -7.27 9.63
C ASP A 72 12.98 -7.13 11.10
N GLU A 73 11.97 -6.32 11.38
CA GLU A 73 11.57 -5.94 12.72
C GLU A 73 10.34 -6.70 13.24
N CYS A 74 9.41 -7.12 12.35
CA CYS A 74 8.31 -8.00 12.75
C CYS A 74 8.86 -9.39 13.10
N ASN A 75 8.86 -9.74 14.38
CA ASN A 75 9.21 -11.08 14.82
C ASN A 75 8.02 -12.05 14.64
N ASP A 76 7.75 -12.47 13.41
CA ASP A 76 6.65 -13.39 13.07
C ASP A 76 7.04 -14.88 13.09
N LYS A 77 8.30 -15.21 13.45
CA LYS A 77 8.86 -16.57 13.37
C LYS A 77 8.14 -17.59 14.25
N CYS A 78 7.52 -17.13 15.33
CA CYS A 78 6.77 -17.99 16.26
C CYS A 78 5.27 -18.05 15.94
N CYS A 79 4.77 -17.27 14.97
CA CYS A 79 3.36 -17.23 14.62
C CYS A 79 2.93 -18.55 13.94
N GLN A 80 2.08 -19.32 14.62
CA GLN A 80 1.55 -20.60 14.11
C GLN A 80 0.23 -20.43 13.34
N THR A 81 -0.43 -19.27 13.48
CA THR A 81 -1.73 -19.01 12.86
C THR A 81 -1.71 -17.71 12.08
N PHE A 82 -2.59 -17.61 11.08
CA PHE A 82 -2.80 -16.37 10.35
C PHE A 82 -3.17 -15.21 11.29
N GLN A 83 -4.04 -15.48 12.26
CA GLN A 83 -4.46 -14.48 13.24
C GLN A 83 -3.27 -13.95 14.07
N SER A 84 -2.42 -14.83 14.60
CA SER A 84 -1.25 -14.39 15.37
C SER A 84 -0.28 -13.54 14.55
N ARG A 85 -0.16 -13.83 13.24
CA ARG A 85 0.65 -13.02 12.33
C ARG A 85 0.01 -11.67 12.04
N GLN A 86 -1.31 -11.64 11.89
CA GLN A 86 -2.05 -10.40 11.68
C GLN A 86 -1.96 -9.48 12.90
N GLU A 87 -1.98 -10.03 14.11
CA GLU A 87 -1.78 -9.27 15.36
C GLU A 87 -0.40 -8.61 15.39
N VAL A 88 0.69 -9.35 15.12
CA VAL A 88 2.05 -8.81 15.05
C VAL A 88 2.16 -7.70 13.99
N ILE A 89 1.58 -7.89 12.81
CA ILE A 89 1.57 -6.85 11.77
C ILE A 89 0.80 -5.62 12.23
N ASN A 90 -0.36 -5.79 12.87
CA ASN A 90 -1.14 -4.66 13.38
C ASN A 90 -0.38 -3.88 14.44
N GLU A 91 0.33 -4.56 15.35
CA GLU A 91 1.19 -3.92 16.36
C GLU A 91 2.29 -3.10 15.69
N TYR A 92 3.00 -3.67 14.71
CA TYR A 92 4.01 -2.94 13.95
C TYR A 92 3.42 -1.72 13.22
N MET A 93 2.24 -1.83 12.63
CA MET A 93 1.57 -0.71 11.97
C MET A 93 1.18 0.41 12.93
N GLN A 94 0.86 0.11 14.20
CA GLN A 94 0.58 1.13 15.21
C GLN A 94 1.86 1.87 15.59
N ASP A 95 2.92 1.13 15.91
CA ASP A 95 4.23 1.70 16.24
C ASP A 95 4.75 2.60 15.10
N TYR A 96 4.74 2.09 13.87
CA TYR A 96 5.21 2.83 12.69
C TYR A 96 4.44 4.15 12.45
N HIS A 97 3.14 4.17 12.73
CA HIS A 97 2.30 5.35 12.50
C HIS A 97 2.32 6.38 13.62
N TYR A 98 2.50 5.96 14.88
CA TYR A 98 2.26 6.84 16.04
C TYR A 98 3.45 6.97 16.99
N ASP A 99 4.30 5.95 17.10
CA ASP A 99 5.33 5.88 18.15
C ASP A 99 6.75 6.02 17.58
N ARG A 100 6.96 5.62 16.33
CA ARG A 100 8.23 5.74 15.62
C ARG A 100 8.56 7.20 15.33
N TYR A 101 9.78 7.60 15.68
CA TYR A 101 10.33 8.89 15.29
C TYR A 101 10.51 8.97 13.76
N GLN A 102 9.93 9.99 13.11
CA GLN A 102 9.97 10.21 11.66
C GLN A 102 10.86 11.39 11.26
#